data_AF-A0A2H6AWD7-F1
#
_entry.id   AF-A0A2H6AWD7-F1
#
_cell.length_a   1.000
_cell.length_b   1.000
_cell.length_c   1.000
_cell.angle_alpha   90.00
_cell.angle_beta   90.00
_cell.angle_gamma   90.00
#
_symmetry.space_group_name_H-M   'P 1'
#
loop_
_entity.id
_entity.type
_entity.pdbx_description
1 polymer ?
#
loop_
_entity_poly.entity_id
_entity_poly.type
_entity_poly.pdbx_seq_one_letter_code
_entity_poly.pdbx_strand_id
1 'polypeptide(L)'
;MQERFGRMESGEAVERFLAAPARRFVEAGVRRLVVAGGERAGAVVQALGVRLLGIGPAIDPGVPWTRVLQGQELALALESGRFGAPDFFVKALAMLER
;
A
#
# COMPACT_ATOMS: atom_id res chain seq x y z
N MET A 1 26.76 -10.40 -2.66
CA MET A 1 25.64 -9.54 -3.12
C MET A 1 25.13 -8.59 -2.01
N GLN A 2 25.10 -9.00 -0.74
CA GLN A 2 24.61 -8.16 0.38
C GLN A 2 25.63 -7.20 1.01
N GLU A 3 26.91 -7.30 0.65
CA GLU A 3 27.98 -6.46 1.24
C GLU A 3 28.26 -5.16 0.47
N ARG A 4 27.74 -5.02 -0.76
CA ARG A 4 28.08 -3.89 -1.65
C ARG A 4 27.08 -2.74 -1.71
N PHE A 5 25.89 -2.90 -1.15
CA PHE A 5 24.87 -1.85 -1.11
C PHE A 5 24.32 -1.79 0.31
N GLY A 6 24.65 -0.72 1.01
CA GLY A 6 24.30 -0.53 2.41
C GLY A 6 22.81 -0.82 2.63
N ARG A 7 22.50 -1.50 3.73
CA ARG A 7 21.16 -1.95 4.10
C ARG A 7 20.09 -0.85 3.99
N MET A 8 20.48 0.42 4.18
CA MET A 8 19.62 1.60 4.04
C MET A 8 19.40 2.04 2.58
N GLU A 9 20.44 2.06 1.74
CA GLU A 9 20.31 2.43 0.31
C GLU A 9 19.39 1.48 -0.45
N SER A 10 19.39 0.20 -0.09
CA SER A 10 18.52 -0.79 -0.72
C SER A 10 17.05 -0.62 -0.34
N GLY A 11 16.73 -0.11 0.86
CA GLY A 11 15.36 0.08 1.32
C GLY A 11 14.68 1.21 0.56
N GLU A 12 15.30 2.39 0.56
CA GLU A 12 14.79 3.57 -0.15
C GLU A 12 14.69 3.34 -1.66
N ALA A 13 15.63 2.61 -2.27
CA ALA A 13 15.58 2.28 -3.68
C ALA A 13 14.34 1.44 -4.03
N VAL A 14 14.02 0.45 -3.20
CA VAL A 14 12.82 -0.39 -3.36
C VAL A 14 11.54 0.42 -3.11
N GLU A 15 11.54 1.29 -2.11
CA GLU A 15 10.43 2.19 -1.81
C GLU A 15 10.13 3.14 -2.97
N ARG A 16 11.17 3.81 -3.51
CA ARG A 16 11.04 4.67 -4.71
C ARG A 16 10.56 3.88 -5.92
N PHE A 17 11.07 2.65 -6.10
CA PHE A 17 10.64 1.76 -7.18
C PHE A 17 9.16 1.39 -7.09
N LEU A 18 8.62 1.17 -5.88
CA LEU A 18 7.19 0.85 -5.68
C LEU A 18 6.28 2.08 -5.71
N ALA A 19 6.78 3.24 -5.28
CA ALA A 19 6.06 4.50 -5.31
C ALA A 19 5.74 4.96 -6.74
N ALA A 20 6.69 4.83 -7.67
CA ALA A 20 6.53 5.26 -9.06
C ALA A 20 5.33 4.61 -9.79
N PRO A 21 5.17 3.28 -9.82
CA PRO A 21 4.02 2.64 -10.44
C PRO A 21 2.72 2.94 -9.70
N ALA A 22 2.73 3.05 -8.36
CA ALA A 22 1.53 3.38 -7.59
C ALA A 22 0.94 4.74 -8.02
N ARG A 23 1.77 5.77 -8.19
CA ARG A 23 1.35 7.08 -8.70
C ARG A 23 0.75 6.96 -10.11
N ARG A 24 1.44 6.28 -11.01
CA ARG A 24 0.98 6.08 -12.40
C ARG A 24 -0.33 5.32 -12.49
N PHE A 25 -0.54 4.32 -11.65
CA PHE A 25 -1.81 3.58 -11.61
C PHE A 25 -2.96 4.48 -11.17
N VAL A 26 -2.74 5.29 -10.14
CA VAL A 26 -3.76 6.21 -9.65
C VAL A 26 -4.06 7.32 -10.67
N GLU A 27 -3.04 7.87 -11.32
CA GLU A 27 -3.18 8.80 -12.45
C GLU A 27 -3.94 8.16 -13.63
N ALA A 28 -3.73 6.86 -13.88
CA ALA A 28 -4.46 6.07 -14.87
C ALA A 28 -5.88 5.67 -14.42
N GLY A 29 -6.34 6.15 -13.26
CA GLY A 29 -7.70 5.95 -12.78
C GLY A 29 -7.91 4.76 -11.84
N VAL A 30 -6.85 4.08 -11.39
CA VAL A 30 -6.96 3.05 -10.35
C VAL A 30 -7.37 3.70 -9.03
N ARG A 31 -8.48 3.21 -8.45
CA ARG A 31 -9.06 3.74 -7.20
C ARG A 31 -8.92 2.81 -6.01
N ARG A 32 -8.29 1.65 -6.19
CA ARG A 32 -8.12 0.62 -5.17
C ARG A 32 -6.71 0.06 -5.28
N LEU A 33 -5.92 0.17 -4.21
CA LEU A 33 -4.57 -0.37 -4.15
C LEU A 33 -4.42 -1.26 -2.92
N VAL A 34 -3.83 -2.43 -3.13
CA VAL A 34 -3.37 -3.32 -2.05
C VAL A 34 -1.85 -3.30 -2.09
N VAL A 35 -1.22 -2.89 -0.98
CA VAL A 35 0.24 -2.75 -0.87
C VAL A 35 0.72 -3.62 0.27
N ALA A 36 1.69 -4.50 -0.01
CA ALA A 36 2.29 -5.38 0.98
C ALA A 36 3.75 -4.99 1.29
N GLY A 37 4.11 -5.12 2.56
CA GLY A 37 5.40 -4.78 3.14
C GLY A 37 5.34 -3.47 3.95
N GLY A 38 5.60 -3.55 5.26
CA GLY A 38 5.31 -2.46 6.21
C GLY A 38 5.98 -1.13 5.90
N GLU A 39 7.31 -1.09 5.90
CA GLU A 39 8.07 0.13 5.57
C GLU A 39 7.74 0.64 4.15
N ARG A 40 7.50 -0.30 3.22
CA ARG A 40 7.17 -0.01 1.81
C ARG A 40 5.79 0.59 1.63
N ALA A 41 4.81 0.17 2.42
CA ALA A 41 3.45 0.68 2.41
C ALA A 41 3.40 2.15 2.84
N GLY A 42 4.20 2.52 3.84
CA GLY A 42 4.36 3.92 4.26
C GLY A 42 4.91 4.81 3.14
N ALA A 43 5.95 4.34 2.44
CA ALA A 43 6.53 5.07 1.33
C ALA A 43 5.55 5.27 0.15
N VAL A 44 4.72 4.28 -0.16
CA VAL A 44 3.67 4.40 -1.20
C VAL A 44 2.63 5.45 -0.79
N VAL A 45 2.15 5.44 0.45
CA VAL A 45 1.19 6.44 0.96
C VAL A 45 1.77 7.86 0.87
N GLN A 46 3.03 8.03 1.28
CA GLN A 46 3.72 9.32 1.20
C GLN A 46 3.89 9.79 -0.25
N ALA A 47 4.30 8.90 -1.15
CA ALA A 47 4.48 9.24 -2.56
C ALA A 47 3.18 9.59 -3.29
N LEU A 48 2.05 9.05 -2.82
CA LEU A 48 0.71 9.41 -3.30
C LEU A 48 0.20 10.73 -2.70
N GLY A 49 0.97 11.38 -1.80
CA GLY A 49 0.58 12.62 -1.15
C GLY A 49 -0.58 12.47 -0.16
N VAL A 50 -0.83 11.26 0.32
CA VAL A 50 -1.93 10.97 1.23
C VAL A 50 -1.55 11.42 2.63
N ARG A 51 -2.34 12.34 3.19
CA ARG A 51 -2.11 12.89 4.54
C ARG A 51 -3.13 12.43 5.58
N LEU A 52 -4.30 11.97 5.12
CA LEU A 52 -5.39 11.60 6.00
C LEU A 52 -6.12 10.37 5.45
N LEU A 53 -6.21 9.35 6.30
CA LEU A 53 -6.88 8.08 6.03
C LEU A 53 -8.02 7.89 7.02
N GLY A 54 -9.19 7.51 6.50
CA GLY A 54 -10.30 6.99 7.28
C GLY A 54 -10.19 5.48 7.38
N ILE A 55 -10.42 4.93 8.56
CA ILE A 55 -10.44 3.48 8.78
C ILE A 55 -11.77 2.90 8.29
N GLY A 56 -11.69 1.90 7.43
CA GLY A 56 -12.81 1.16 6.88
C GLY A 56 -12.91 -0.27 7.44
N PRO A 57 -13.59 -1.18 6.73
CA PRO A 57 -13.80 -2.54 7.21
C PRO A 57 -12.48 -3.32 7.31
N ALA A 58 -12.38 -4.17 8.33
CA ALA A 58 -11.25 -5.09 8.51
C ALA A 58 -11.22 -6.14 7.39
N ILE A 59 -10.05 -6.34 6.76
CA ILE A 59 -9.80 -7.42 5.80
C ILE A 59 -9.27 -8.65 6.57
N ASP A 60 -8.31 -8.41 7.45
CA ASP A 60 -7.71 -9.37 8.37
C ASP A 60 -7.43 -8.71 9.73
N PRO A 61 -7.13 -9.48 10.79
CA PRO A 61 -6.74 -8.92 12.08
C PRO A 61 -5.59 -7.93 11.95
N GLY A 62 -5.84 -6.67 12.29
CA GLY A 62 -4.85 -5.58 12.22
C GLY A 62 -4.67 -4.97 10.83
N VAL A 63 -5.40 -5.42 9.80
CA VAL A 63 -5.28 -4.90 8.42
C VAL A 63 -6.66 -4.50 7.88
N PRO A 64 -7.08 -3.23 8.05
CA PRO A 64 -8.31 -2.72 7.46
C PRO A 64 -8.11 -2.17 6.06
N TRP A 65 -9.21 -2.09 5.31
CA TRP A 65 -9.31 -1.12 4.24
C TRP A 65 -9.26 0.30 4.81
N THR A 66 -8.64 1.21 4.08
CA THR A 66 -8.63 2.64 4.41
C THR A 66 -9.06 3.46 3.21
N ARG A 67 -9.64 4.64 3.44
CA ARG A 67 -10.02 5.58 2.39
C ARG A 67 -9.27 6.90 2.57
N VAL A 68 -8.74 7.43 1.48
CA VAL A 68 -8.16 8.78 1.46
C VAL A 68 -9.28 9.80 1.69
N LEU A 69 -9.13 10.61 2.74
CA LEU A 69 -10.15 11.61 3.13
C LEU A 69 -9.91 12.99 2.50
N GLN A 70 -8.79 13.19 1.82
CA GLN A 70 -8.42 14.47 1.21
C GLN A 70 -7.80 14.26 -0.18
N GLY A 71 -8.31 15.00 -1.17
CA GLY A 71 -7.84 14.89 -2.54
C GLY A 71 -8.59 13.81 -3.31
N GLN A 72 -7.86 12.88 -3.90
CA GLN A 72 -8.43 11.86 -4.78
C GLN A 72 -9.14 10.76 -4.00
N GLU A 73 -10.30 10.32 -4.51
CA GLU A 73 -10.94 9.10 -4.03
C GLU A 73 -10.03 7.91 -4.30
N LEU A 74 -9.56 7.28 -3.23
CA LEU A 74 -8.64 6.15 -3.28
C LEU A 74 -8.83 5.29 -2.03
N ALA A 75 -9.00 3.99 -2.23
CA ALA A 75 -8.99 2.99 -1.18
C ALA A 75 -7.62 2.30 -1.12
N LEU A 76 -7.06 2.17 0.08
CA LEU A 76 -5.77 1.54 0.34
C LEU A 76 -5.91 0.41 1.36
N ALA A 77 -5.36 -0.76 1.05
CA ALA A 77 -5.10 -1.82 2.00
C ALA A 77 -3.59 -1.94 2.19
N LEU A 78 -3.12 -1.74 3.43
CA LEU A 78 -1.69 -1.66 3.76
C LEU A 78 -1.31 -2.83 4.67
N GLU A 79 -0.68 -3.85 4.10
CA GLU A 79 -0.24 -5.05 4.83
C GLU A 79 1.25 -4.91 5.18
N SER A 80 1.64 -5.19 6.43
CA SER A 80 2.99 -4.88 6.93
C SER A 80 4.07 -5.94 6.61
N GLY A 81 3.72 -6.99 5.87
CA GLY A 81 4.55 -8.14 5.52
C GLY A 81 4.67 -9.18 6.63
N ARG A 82 3.98 -8.98 7.77
CA ARG A 82 3.98 -9.89 8.94
C ARG A 82 2.58 -10.37 9.31
N PHE A 83 1.54 -9.87 8.64
CA PHE A 83 0.15 -10.19 8.91
C PHE A 83 -0.55 -10.65 7.63
N GLY A 84 -1.78 -11.11 7.78
CA GLY A 84 -2.57 -11.60 6.67
C GLY A 84 -2.42 -13.11 6.47
N ALA A 85 -3.53 -13.77 6.20
CA ALA A 85 -3.51 -15.16 5.76
C ALA A 85 -3.02 -15.25 4.29
N PRO A 86 -2.61 -16.43 3.81
CA PRO A 86 -2.10 -16.62 2.44
C PRO A 86 -3.05 -16.11 1.34
N ASP A 87 -4.34 -15.96 1.66
CA ASP A 87 -5.40 -15.48 0.78
C ASP A 87 -5.70 -13.98 0.92
N PHE A 88 -4.87 -13.20 1.63
CA PHE A 88 -5.12 -11.78 1.94
C PHE A 88 -5.50 -10.95 0.71
N PHE A 89 -4.74 -11.05 -0.38
CA PHE A 89 -5.00 -10.28 -1.60
C PHE A 89 -6.36 -10.63 -2.22
N VAL A 90 -6.74 -11.91 -2.20
CA VAL A 90 -8.03 -12.38 -2.72
C VAL A 90 -9.17 -11.81 -1.87
N LYS A 91 -9.06 -11.89 -0.54
CA LYS A 91 -10.05 -11.31 0.37
C LYS A 91 -10.18 -9.80 0.19
N ALA A 92 -9.06 -9.09 0.13
CA ALA A 92 -9.04 -7.64 -0.04
C ALA A 92 -9.79 -7.22 -1.31
N LEU A 93 -9.48 -7.87 -2.44
CA LEU A 93 -10.10 -7.56 -3.73
C LEU A 93 -11.60 -7.91 -3.74
N ALA A 94 -11.99 -9.09 -3.24
CA ALA A 94 -13.38 -9.53 -3.18
C ALA A 94 -14.29 -8.59 -2.35
N MET A 95 -13.75 -7.96 -1.30
CA MET A 95 -14.53 -7.04 -0.45
C MET A 95 -14.99 -5.77 -1.17
N LEU A 96 -14.29 -5.37 -2.24
CA LEU A 96 -14.59 -4.15 -3.00
C LEU A 96 -15.21 -4.43 -4.37
N GLU A 97 -15.56 -5.68 -4.67
CA GLU A 97 -16.32 -6.05 -5.88
C GLU A 97 -17.80 -5.70 -5.70
N ARG A 98 -18.14 -4.42 -5.91
CA ARG A 98 -19.51 -3.93 -6.09
C ARG A 98 -19.54 -2.75 -7.04
#